data_AF-A0A0F8ZYF7-F1
#
_entry.id   AF-A0A0F8ZYF7-F1
#
_cell.length_a   1.000
_cell.length_b   1.000
_cell.length_c   1.000
_cell.angle_alpha   90.00
_cell.angle_beta   90.00
_cell.angle_gamma   90.00
#
_symmetry.space_group_name_H-M   'P 1'
#
loop_
_entity.id
_entity.type
_entity.pdbx_description
1 polymer ?
#
loop_
_entity_poly.entity_id
_entity_poly.type
_entity_poly.pdbx_seq_one_letter_code
_entity_poly.pdbx_strand_id
1 'polypeptide(L)'
;MDERKILDRILELREKQEKSTKFVGSLTTELIRKELLRQGLNVSNRDVFIERISNEFDLLILKPDSKPKENLLYNPRDVLFCLEIKFRGSYAQKGINQIKNTFDKVKNINDKIKCIYLTISESRKYKYRITKERIGNEHECFELFTRDTPLEKALESNTLKLTGDWNKFLESLKTH
;
A
#
# COMPACT_ATOMS: atom_id res chain seq x y z
N MET A 1 -10.83 0.74 -11.98
CA MET A 1 -10.07 1.91 -12.45
C MET A 1 -8.74 1.38 -12.93
N ASP A 2 -8.25 1.92 -14.04
CA ASP A 2 -6.93 1.57 -14.62
C ASP A 2 -5.82 2.19 -13.76
N GLU A 3 -4.69 1.50 -13.59
CA GLU A 3 -3.48 2.01 -12.90
C GLU A 3 -3.11 3.42 -13.34
N ARG A 4 -3.23 3.72 -14.63
CA ARG A 4 -2.89 5.04 -15.16
C ARG A 4 -3.81 6.13 -14.63
N LYS A 5 -5.10 5.83 -14.49
CA LYS A 5 -6.08 6.77 -13.93
C LYS A 5 -5.80 7.07 -12.45
N ILE A 6 -5.29 6.09 -11.69
CA ILE A 6 -4.85 6.33 -10.30
C ILE A 6 -3.71 7.34 -10.27
N LEU A 7 -2.66 7.09 -11.08
CA LEU A 7 -1.49 7.97 -11.13
C LEU A 7 -1.86 9.37 -11.61
N ASP A 8 -2.59 9.49 -12.72
CA ASP A 8 -2.98 10.78 -13.29
C ASP A 8 -3.82 11.59 -12.29
N ARG A 9 -4.72 10.94 -11.55
CA ARG A 9 -5.53 11.61 -10.52
C ARG A 9 -4.68 12.09 -9.34
N ILE A 10 -3.67 11.32 -8.92
CA ILE A 10 -2.72 11.76 -7.87
C ILE A 10 -1.94 12.99 -8.35
N LEU A 11 -1.43 12.96 -9.59
CA LEU A 11 -0.63 14.06 -10.16
C LEU A 11 -1.47 15.34 -10.28
N GLU A 12 -2.68 15.23 -10.84
CA GLU A 12 -3.60 16.37 -11.01
C GLU A 12 -3.92 17.07 -9.68
N LEU A 13 -4.23 16.30 -8.63
CA LEU A 13 -4.57 16.86 -7.32
C LEU A 13 -3.34 17.34 -6.55
N ARG A 14 -2.18 16.72 -6.77
CA ARG A 14 -0.89 17.17 -6.21
C ARG A 14 -0.53 18.56 -6.72
N GLU A 15 -0.77 18.85 -8.00
CA GLU A 15 -0.46 20.17 -8.59
C GLU A 15 -1.31 21.31 -8.01
N LYS A 16 -2.50 20.99 -7.49
CA LYS A 16 -3.42 21.96 -6.87
C LYS A 16 -3.10 22.27 -5.41
N GLN A 17 -2.08 21.63 -4.83
CA GLN A 17 -1.72 21.74 -3.42
C GLN A 17 -0.26 22.19 -3.28
N GLU A 18 0.07 22.83 -2.16
CA GLU A 18 1.47 23.04 -1.76
C GLU A 18 2.25 21.71 -1.74
N LYS A 19 3.54 21.77 -2.09
CA LYS A 19 4.42 20.60 -2.10
C LYS A 19 4.46 19.94 -0.71
N SER A 20 3.70 18.86 -0.55
CA SER A 20 3.59 18.11 0.70
C SER A 20 3.62 16.61 0.43
N THR A 21 4.66 15.94 0.91
CA THR A 21 4.78 14.48 0.83
C THR A 21 3.70 13.78 1.67
N LYS A 22 3.31 14.39 2.80
CA LYS A 22 2.21 13.89 3.64
C LYS A 22 0.89 13.91 2.87
N PHE A 23 0.57 15.02 2.20
CA PHE A 23 -0.64 15.11 1.37
C PHE A 23 -0.65 14.06 0.27
N VAL A 24 0.45 13.92 -0.47
CA VAL A 24 0.55 12.93 -1.57
C VAL A 24 0.38 11.51 -1.05
N GLY A 25 0.98 11.19 0.11
CA GLY A 25 0.79 9.90 0.79
C GLY A 25 -0.67 9.64 1.12
N SER A 26 -1.30 10.54 1.89
CA SER A 26 -2.71 10.43 2.29
C SER A 26 -3.66 10.36 1.08
N LEU A 27 -3.41 11.16 0.04
CA LEU A 27 -4.18 11.14 -1.20
C LEU A 27 -4.05 9.79 -1.92
N THR A 28 -2.84 9.26 -1.99
CA THR A 28 -2.58 7.95 -2.61
C THR A 28 -3.37 6.86 -1.88
N THR A 29 -3.24 6.78 -0.56
CA THR A 29 -3.97 5.82 0.27
C THR A 29 -5.48 5.95 0.10
N GLU A 30 -6.02 7.17 0.04
CA GLU A 30 -7.47 7.39 -0.15
C GLU A 30 -7.97 6.98 -1.53
N LEU A 31 -7.20 7.23 -2.59
CA LEU A 31 -7.59 6.83 -3.94
C LEU A 31 -7.58 5.31 -4.10
N ILE A 32 -6.60 4.62 -3.49
CA ILE A 32 -6.57 3.16 -3.42
C ILE A 32 -7.78 2.65 -2.61
N ARG A 33 -8.04 3.22 -1.43
CA ARG A 33 -9.20 2.87 -0.58
C ARG A 33 -10.51 2.98 -1.35
N LYS A 34 -10.74 4.09 -2.05
CA LYS A 34 -11.95 4.31 -2.85
C LYS A 34 -12.12 3.28 -3.95
N GLU A 35 -11.03 2.91 -4.61
CA GLU A 35 -11.10 1.87 -5.64
C GLU A 35 -11.41 0.50 -5.03
N LEU A 36 -10.78 0.14 -3.91
CA LEU A 36 -11.06 -1.13 -3.21
C LEU A 36 -12.52 -1.21 -2.73
N LEU A 37 -13.08 -0.12 -2.18
CA LEU A 37 -14.51 -0.03 -1.85
C LEU A 37 -15.39 -0.20 -3.09
N ARG A 38 -15.00 0.39 -4.23
CA ARG A 38 -15.71 0.23 -5.51
C ARG A 38 -15.69 -1.21 -6.04
N GLN A 39 -14.69 -2.00 -5.64
CA GLN A 39 -14.61 -3.44 -5.91
C GLN A 39 -15.46 -4.27 -4.92
N GLY A 40 -16.18 -3.65 -3.99
CA GLY A 40 -17.05 -4.32 -3.02
C GLY A 40 -16.31 -4.88 -1.80
N LEU A 41 -15.04 -4.52 -1.60
CA LEU A 41 -14.27 -4.96 -0.44
C LEU A 41 -14.66 -4.19 0.83
N ASN A 42 -14.63 -4.86 1.98
CA ASN A 42 -14.78 -4.19 3.27
C ASN A 42 -13.43 -3.61 3.70
N VAL A 43 -13.27 -2.29 3.59
CA VAL A 43 -11.99 -1.59 3.81
C VAL A 43 -12.11 -0.62 4.98
N SER A 44 -11.09 -0.59 5.84
CA SER A 44 -11.01 0.36 6.95
C SER A 44 -10.96 1.83 6.49
N ASN A 45 -11.04 2.76 7.44
CA ASN A 45 -10.51 4.10 7.26
C ASN A 45 -8.98 4.07 7.12
N ARG A 46 -8.38 5.21 6.76
CA ARG A 46 -6.91 5.35 6.78
C ARG A 46 -6.39 5.48 8.20
N ASP A 47 -5.08 5.26 8.36
CA ASP A 47 -4.33 5.58 9.58
C ASP A 47 -4.89 4.81 10.80
N VAL A 48 -5.02 3.49 10.66
CA VAL A 48 -5.73 2.59 11.61
C VAL A 48 -4.79 1.65 12.36
N PHE A 49 -5.29 0.99 13.39
CA PHE A 49 -4.50 0.13 14.30
C PHE A 49 -5.11 -1.26 14.46
N ILE A 50 -4.26 -2.24 14.76
CA ILE A 50 -4.65 -3.60 15.14
C ILE A 50 -4.35 -3.77 16.63
N GLU A 51 -5.27 -4.37 17.40
CA GLU A 51 -5.05 -4.59 18.84
C GLU A 51 -3.72 -5.31 19.11
N ARG A 52 -2.99 -4.86 20.14
CA ARG A 52 -1.67 -5.36 20.56
C ARG A 52 -0.51 -5.00 19.63
N ILE A 53 -0.74 -4.17 18.61
CA ILE A 53 0.29 -3.58 17.76
C ILE A 53 0.22 -2.07 17.89
N SER A 54 1.34 -1.42 18.25
CA SER A 54 1.40 0.05 18.38
C SER A 54 1.62 0.79 17.06
N ASN A 55 1.92 0.05 15.99
CA ASN A 55 2.13 0.59 14.66
C ASN A 55 0.79 0.94 14.00
N GLU A 56 0.76 2.08 13.32
CA GLU A 56 -0.31 2.50 12.40
C GLU A 56 -0.18 1.76 11.07
N PHE A 57 -1.31 1.52 10.41
CA PHE A 57 -1.43 0.89 9.11
C PHE A 57 -2.20 1.79 8.15
N ASP A 58 -1.77 1.82 6.87
CA ASP A 58 -2.40 2.65 5.85
C ASP A 58 -3.86 2.22 5.62
N LEU A 59 -4.11 0.92 5.41
CA LEU A 59 -5.44 0.32 5.26
C LEU A 59 -5.49 -1.13 5.75
N LEU A 60 -6.68 -1.58 6.14
CA LEU A 60 -7.00 -2.97 6.41
C LEU A 60 -8.14 -3.44 5.50
N ILE A 61 -8.08 -4.70 5.06
CA ILE A 61 -9.23 -5.40 4.49
C ILE A 61 -9.80 -6.32 5.57
N LEU A 62 -11.11 -6.26 5.73
CA LEU A 62 -11.82 -6.77 6.89
C LEU A 62 -12.79 -7.87 6.50
N LYS A 63 -13.11 -8.74 7.46
CA LYS A 63 -14.23 -9.67 7.33
C LYS A 63 -15.58 -8.93 7.27
N PRO A 64 -16.62 -9.53 6.69
CA PRO A 64 -17.99 -9.07 6.87
C PRO A 64 -18.28 -8.96 8.37
N ASP A 65 -18.87 -7.85 8.81
CA ASP A 65 -19.23 -7.55 10.21
C ASP A 65 -18.11 -7.14 11.18
N SER A 66 -16.90 -6.82 10.68
CA SER A 66 -15.86 -6.21 11.53
C SER A 66 -16.36 -4.92 12.20
N LYS A 67 -16.18 -4.81 13.52
CA LYS A 67 -16.58 -3.65 14.32
C LYS A 67 -15.36 -3.05 15.04
N PRO A 68 -14.71 -2.02 14.47
CA PRO A 68 -13.60 -1.35 15.13
C PRO A 68 -14.05 -0.62 16.40
N LYS A 69 -13.16 -0.58 17.40
CA LYS A 69 -13.29 0.33 18.54
C LYS A 69 -12.91 1.74 18.08
N GLU A 70 -13.76 2.72 18.37
CA GLU A 70 -13.56 4.13 18.01
C GLU A 70 -13.28 4.37 16.51
N ASN A 71 -13.78 3.50 15.62
CA ASN A 71 -13.52 3.55 14.18
C ASN A 71 -12.02 3.51 13.78
N LEU A 72 -11.17 3.04 14.70
CA LEU A 72 -9.70 3.16 14.59
C LEU A 72 -8.97 1.86 14.95
N LEU A 73 -9.43 1.12 15.95
CA LEU A 73 -8.73 -0.03 16.52
C LEU A 73 -9.48 -1.33 16.20
N TYR A 74 -8.84 -2.23 15.45
CA TYR A 74 -9.44 -3.45 14.93
C TYR A 74 -8.97 -4.69 15.68
N ASN A 75 -9.90 -5.62 15.93
CA ASN A 75 -9.54 -6.93 16.46
C ASN A 75 -8.79 -7.74 15.39
N PRO A 76 -7.64 -8.37 15.72
CA PRO A 76 -6.86 -9.16 14.75
C PRO A 76 -7.63 -10.29 14.08
N ARG A 77 -8.70 -10.80 14.70
CA ARG A 77 -9.53 -11.87 14.12
C ARG A 77 -10.42 -11.39 12.99
N ASP A 78 -10.67 -10.09 12.89
CA ASP A 78 -11.52 -9.48 11.88
C ASP A 78 -10.73 -8.96 10.67
N VAL A 79 -9.40 -8.97 10.76
CA VAL A 79 -8.51 -8.51 9.70
C VAL A 79 -8.15 -9.68 8.78
N LEU A 80 -8.32 -9.47 7.47
CA LEU A 80 -7.87 -10.37 6.41
C LEU A 80 -6.52 -9.91 5.85
N PHE A 81 -6.39 -8.61 5.59
CA PHE A 81 -5.18 -8.01 5.02
C PHE A 81 -4.76 -6.76 5.77
N CYS A 82 -3.45 -6.59 5.84
CA CYS A 82 -2.77 -5.38 6.26
C CYS A 82 -2.03 -4.79 5.05
N LEU A 83 -2.30 -3.53 4.72
CA LEU A 83 -1.70 -2.86 3.57
C LEU A 83 -0.79 -1.73 4.04
N GLU A 84 0.43 -1.71 3.50
CA GLU A 84 1.34 -0.57 3.52
C GLU A 84 1.39 0.02 2.10
N ILE A 85 1.01 1.28 1.93
CA ILE A 85 0.83 1.93 0.64
C ILE A 85 1.80 3.10 0.51
N LYS A 86 2.47 3.18 -0.64
CA LYS A 86 3.38 4.29 -0.94
C LYS A 86 3.16 4.86 -2.34
N PHE A 87 3.21 6.19 -2.45
CA PHE A 87 3.26 6.84 -3.76
C PHE A 87 4.59 6.54 -4.48
N ARG A 88 5.69 6.50 -3.73
CA ARG A 88 7.02 6.16 -4.20
C ARG A 88 7.63 5.12 -3.28
N GLY A 89 8.41 4.22 -3.87
CA GLY A 89 9.16 3.22 -3.13
C GLY A 89 9.85 3.74 -1.87
N SER A 90 9.92 2.90 -0.82
CA SER A 90 10.79 3.20 0.31
C SER A 90 12.25 3.11 -0.13
N TYR A 91 13.00 4.18 0.10
CA TYR A 91 14.39 4.31 -0.35
C TYR A 91 15.40 4.30 0.81
N ALA A 92 14.99 3.87 2.00
CA ALA A 92 15.90 3.73 3.13
C ALA A 92 15.86 2.30 3.67
N GLN A 93 17.03 1.73 3.96
CA GLN A 93 17.13 0.42 4.63
C GLN A 93 16.29 0.40 5.93
N LYS A 94 16.30 1.51 6.69
CA LYS A 94 15.48 1.68 7.88
C LYS A 94 13.99 1.50 7.58
N GLY A 95 13.50 2.03 6.46
CA GLY A 95 12.11 1.90 6.05
C GLY A 95 11.73 0.47 5.69
N ILE A 96 12.59 -0.26 4.98
CA ILE A 96 12.37 -1.69 4.70
C ILE A 96 12.27 -2.48 6.01
N ASN A 97 13.22 -2.29 6.91
CA ASN A 97 13.25 -2.99 8.20
C ASN A 97 12.03 -2.65 9.06
N GLN A 98 11.56 -1.40 9.02
CA GLN A 98 10.34 -0.99 9.73
C GLN A 98 9.08 -1.69 9.19
N ILE A 99 8.94 -1.78 7.86
CA ILE A 99 7.83 -2.48 7.22
C ILE A 99 7.89 -3.97 7.58
N LYS A 100 9.05 -4.61 7.38
CA LYS A 100 9.26 -6.02 7.76
C LYS A 100 8.90 -6.28 9.22
N ASN A 101 9.48 -5.53 10.15
CA ASN A 101 9.22 -5.73 11.58
C ASN A 101 7.75 -5.53 11.94
N THR A 102 7.05 -4.62 11.24
CA THR A 102 5.62 -4.39 11.45
C THR A 102 4.81 -5.57 10.93
N PHE A 103 5.15 -6.09 9.75
CA PHE A 103 4.50 -7.29 9.20
C PHE A 103 4.77 -8.53 10.04
N ASP A 104 6.00 -8.74 10.52
CA ASP A 104 6.34 -9.83 11.44
C ASP A 104 5.48 -9.77 12.72
N LYS A 105 5.27 -8.58 13.29
CA LYS A 105 4.38 -8.40 14.46
C LYS A 105 2.93 -8.80 14.16
N VAL A 106 2.42 -8.46 12.98
CA VAL A 106 1.08 -8.86 12.53
C VAL A 106 0.99 -10.39 12.47
N LYS A 107 1.95 -11.05 11.83
CA LYS A 107 2.00 -12.52 11.73
C LYS A 107 2.09 -13.20 13.09
N ASN A 108 2.86 -12.63 14.03
CA ASN A 108 2.99 -13.18 15.38
C ASN A 108 1.68 -13.12 16.18
N ILE A 109 0.79 -12.17 15.88
CA ILE A 109 -0.52 -12.05 16.55
C ILE A 109 -1.57 -12.91 15.85
N ASN A 110 -1.56 -12.95 14.52
CA ASN A 110 -2.43 -13.79 13.73
C ASN A 110 -1.78 -14.10 12.38
N ASP A 111 -1.29 -15.33 12.24
CA ASP A 111 -0.59 -15.83 11.06
C ASP A 111 -1.50 -15.99 9.83
N LYS A 112 -2.82 -15.82 9.98
CA LYS A 112 -3.77 -15.81 8.87
C LYS A 112 -3.87 -14.44 8.19
N ILE A 113 -3.46 -13.36 8.87
CA ILE A 113 -3.43 -12.03 8.25
C ILE A 113 -2.34 -12.01 7.18
N LYS A 114 -2.69 -11.57 5.98
CA LYS A 114 -1.74 -11.35 4.89
C LYS A 114 -1.27 -9.90 4.89
N CYS A 115 0.04 -9.70 4.75
CA CYS A 115 0.63 -8.36 4.70
C CYS A 115 1.05 -8.03 3.27
N ILE A 116 0.67 -6.85 2.79
CA ILE A 116 0.90 -6.41 1.42
C ILE A 116 1.58 -5.05 1.44
N TYR A 117 2.69 -4.95 0.71
CA TYR A 117 3.27 -3.69 0.32
C TYR A 117 2.81 -3.31 -1.10
N LEU A 118 2.22 -2.12 -1.25
CA LEU A 118 1.76 -1.59 -2.53
C LEU A 118 2.46 -0.26 -2.81
N THR A 119 3.07 -0.12 -3.99
CA THR A 119 3.66 1.15 -4.41
C THR A 119 3.12 1.60 -5.76
N ILE A 120 2.81 2.89 -5.88
CA ILE A 120 2.40 3.47 -7.16
C ILE A 120 3.60 3.49 -8.12
N SER A 121 4.77 3.91 -7.66
CA SER A 121 5.96 4.00 -8.52
C SER A 121 7.24 3.56 -7.83
N GLU A 122 7.85 2.50 -8.36
CA GLU A 122 9.10 1.93 -7.85
C GLU A 122 10.31 2.18 -8.76
N SER A 123 11.47 2.42 -8.15
CA SER A 123 12.75 2.59 -8.84
C SER A 123 13.49 1.26 -8.90
N ARG A 124 13.59 0.65 -10.10
CA ARG A 124 14.18 -0.69 -10.28
C ARG A 124 15.66 -0.74 -9.95
N LYS A 125 16.36 0.37 -10.17
CA LYS A 125 17.82 0.49 -9.95
C LYS A 125 18.17 0.86 -8.52
N TYR A 126 17.20 1.09 -7.66
CA TYR A 126 17.50 1.57 -6.31
C TYR A 126 17.97 0.43 -5.40
N LYS A 127 19.12 0.61 -4.76
CA LYS A 127 19.74 -0.42 -3.91
C LYS A 127 18.88 -0.86 -2.73
N TYR A 128 17.96 -0.01 -2.24
CA TYR A 128 16.97 -0.33 -1.19
C TYR A 128 15.54 -0.46 -1.73
N ARG A 129 15.36 -0.86 -3.00
CA ARG A 129 14.03 -1.23 -3.51
C ARG A 129 13.41 -2.32 -2.63
N ILE A 130 12.12 -2.20 -2.35
CA ILE A 130 11.36 -3.25 -1.65
C ILE A 130 11.07 -4.39 -2.63
N THR A 131 11.35 -5.61 -2.18
CA THR A 131 11.02 -6.86 -2.88
C THR A 131 10.52 -7.86 -1.85
N LYS A 132 9.86 -8.94 -2.28
CA LYS A 132 9.39 -10.00 -1.37
C LYS A 132 10.53 -10.51 -0.49
N GLU A 133 11.70 -10.76 -1.08
CA GLU A 133 12.86 -11.29 -0.34
C GLU A 133 13.32 -10.35 0.78
N ARG A 134 13.12 -9.04 0.63
CA ARG A 134 13.59 -8.03 1.58
C ARG A 134 12.61 -7.75 2.70
N ILE A 135 11.31 -7.89 2.44
CA ILE A 135 10.30 -7.75 3.49
C ILE A 135 9.96 -9.09 4.15
N GLY A 136 10.21 -10.22 3.49
CA GLY A 136 9.81 -11.57 3.90
C GLY A 136 9.04 -12.26 2.76
N ASN A 137 9.46 -13.46 2.36
CA ASN A 137 8.90 -14.18 1.20
C ASN A 137 7.42 -14.58 1.39
N GLU A 138 6.96 -14.60 2.64
CA GLU A 138 5.57 -14.80 3.04
C GLU A 138 4.68 -13.55 2.86
N HIS A 139 5.26 -12.42 2.47
CA HIS A 139 4.55 -11.16 2.23
C HIS A 139 4.47 -10.85 0.74
N GLU A 140 3.44 -10.12 0.36
CA GLU A 140 3.21 -9.74 -1.03
C GLU A 140 3.70 -8.31 -1.29
N CYS A 141 4.22 -8.09 -2.51
CA CYS A 141 4.65 -6.80 -3.00
C CYS A 141 4.04 -6.58 -4.37
N PHE A 142 3.43 -5.41 -4.59
CA PHE A 142 2.88 -5.00 -5.87
C PHE A 142 3.36 -3.61 -6.21
N GLU A 143 3.75 -3.41 -7.46
CA GLU A 143 4.26 -2.13 -7.96
C GLU A 143 3.43 -1.73 -9.18
N LEU A 144 2.61 -0.69 -9.14
CA LEU A 144 1.78 -0.34 -10.31
C LEU A 144 2.65 0.12 -11.49
N PHE A 145 3.69 0.88 -11.19
CA PHE A 145 4.63 1.37 -12.17
C PHE A 145 6.08 1.17 -11.74
N THR A 146 6.95 0.92 -12.71
CA THR A 146 8.40 0.87 -12.51
C THR A 146 9.13 1.90 -13.37
N ARG A 147 10.28 2.36 -12.87
CA ARG A 147 11.14 3.35 -13.56
C ARG A 147 12.61 3.13 -13.22
N ASP A 148 13.47 3.69 -14.06
CA ASP A 148 14.93 3.66 -13.89
C ASP A 148 15.53 5.03 -13.52
N THR A 149 14.71 6.09 -13.58
CA THR A 149 15.06 7.49 -13.28
C THR A 149 14.12 8.05 -12.21
N PRO A 150 14.35 9.27 -11.67
CA PRO A 150 13.35 9.96 -10.85
C PRO A 150 11.98 10.03 -11.55
N LEU A 151 10.89 10.06 -10.76
CA LEU A 151 9.53 9.98 -11.29
C LEU A 151 9.22 11.10 -12.27
N GLU A 152 9.58 12.34 -11.94
CA GLU A 152 9.40 13.52 -12.79
C GLU A 152 10.02 13.31 -14.18
N LYS A 153 11.31 12.92 -14.23
CA LYS A 153 12.00 12.62 -15.48
C LYS A 153 11.36 11.44 -16.24
N ALA A 154 10.89 10.43 -15.51
CA ALA A 154 10.25 9.28 -16.12
C ALA A 154 8.89 9.64 -16.76
N LEU A 155 8.16 10.60 -16.17
CA LEU A 155 6.92 11.14 -16.72
C LEU A 155 7.20 11.98 -17.96
N GLU A 156 8.14 12.92 -17.88
CA GLU A 156 8.53 13.80 -19.01
C GLU A 156 9.01 13.02 -20.24
N SER A 157 9.81 11.98 -20.01
CA SER A 157 10.37 11.13 -21.07
C SER A 157 9.46 9.96 -21.47
N ASN A 158 8.28 9.82 -20.87
CA ASN A 158 7.37 8.70 -21.06
C ASN A 158 8.06 7.32 -20.90
N THR A 159 8.96 7.20 -19.92
CA THR A 159 9.73 5.97 -19.64
C THR A 159 9.20 5.17 -18.44
N LEU A 160 8.10 5.63 -17.84
CA LEU A 160 7.39 4.91 -16.78
C LEU A 160 6.73 3.64 -17.36
N LYS A 161 7.03 2.48 -16.78
CA LYS A 161 6.53 1.18 -17.26
C LYS A 161 5.41 0.67 -16.38
N LEU A 162 4.28 0.34 -16.99
CA LEU A 162 3.18 -0.38 -16.35
C LEU A 162 3.59 -1.83 -16.06
N THR A 163 3.18 -2.39 -14.93
CA THR A 163 3.52 -3.77 -14.52
C THR A 163 2.35 -4.75 -14.67
N GLY A 164 1.10 -4.25 -14.66
CA GLY A 164 -0.11 -5.06 -14.54
C GLY A 164 -0.36 -5.61 -13.12
N ASP A 165 0.43 -5.18 -12.13
CA ASP A 165 0.34 -5.68 -10.76
C ASP A 165 -0.94 -5.25 -10.05
N TRP A 166 -1.65 -4.22 -10.54
CA TRP A 166 -2.94 -3.84 -9.96
C TRP A 166 -3.97 -4.95 -10.08
N ASN A 167 -4.06 -5.60 -11.24
CA ASN A 167 -4.99 -6.71 -11.42
C ASN A 167 -4.57 -7.91 -10.57
N LYS A 168 -3.27 -8.21 -10.48
CA LYS A 168 -2.75 -9.28 -9.60
C LYS A 168 -3.06 -9.00 -8.14
N PHE A 169 -2.89 -7.75 -7.72
CA PHE A 169 -3.24 -7.30 -6.38
C PHE A 169 -4.73 -7.49 -6.11
N LEU A 170 -5.62 -7.03 -7.00
CA LEU A 170 -7.06 -7.21 -6.83
C LEU A 170 -7.47 -8.69 -6.76
N GLU A 171 -6.90 -9.54 -7.62
CA GLU A 171 -7.15 -10.99 -7.57
C GLU A 171 -6.62 -11.63 -6.28
N SER A 172 -5.49 -11.14 -5.77
CA SER A 172 -4.92 -11.62 -4.50
C SER A 172 -5.79 -11.32 -3.28
N LEU A 173 -6.73 -10.36 -3.39
CA LEU A 173 -7.67 -9.95 -2.33
C LEU A 173 -9.03 -10.67 -2.38
N LYS A 174 -9.32 -11.45 -3.43
CA LYS A 174 -10.60 -12.17 -3.61
C LYS A 174 -10.57 -13.62 -3.14
N THR A 175 -9.40 -14.16 -2.85
CA THR A 175 -9.17 -15.61 -2.69
C THR A 175 -9.38 -16.11 -1.24
N HIS A 176 -10.34 -15.57 -0.48
CA HIS A 176 -10.43 -15.78 0.99
C HIS A 176 -11.85 -16.06 1.47
#